data_AF-A0A9N6YZS1-F1
#
_entry.id   AF-A0A9N6YZS1-F1
#
_cell.length_a   1.000
_cell.length_b   1.000
_cell.length_c   1.000
_cell.angle_alpha   90.00
_cell.angle_beta   90.00
_cell.angle_gamma   90.00
#
_symmetry.space_group_name_H-M   'P 1'
#
loop_
_entity.id
_entity.type
_entity.pdbx_description
1 polymer ?
#
loop_
_entity_poly.entity_id
_entity_poly.type
_entity_poly.pdbx_seq_one_letter_code
_entity_poly.pdbx_strand_id
1 'polypeptide(L)' 'MTRSSLDGEWEGQPDDPAGDDLGYDLDEWERIRAAGVDSDKFLYLPGDDDLLREEAFVVVAPADVADLVDNR' A
#
# COMPACT_ATOMS: atom_id res chain seq x y z
N MET A 1 -20.19 -7.10 20.55
CA MET A 1 -19.27 -6.74 19.45
C MET A 1 -19.62 -7.60 18.25
N THR A 2 -20.49 -7.11 17.37
CA THR A 2 -20.90 -7.80 16.14
C THR A 2 -20.22 -7.13 14.96
N ARG A 3 -19.30 -7.86 14.34
CA ARG A 3 -18.39 -7.45 13.27
C ARG A 3 -19.10 -7.54 11.91
N SER A 4 -20.19 -6.77 11.72
CA SER A 4 -21.14 -6.96 10.61
C SER A 4 -21.53 -5.66 9.87
N SER A 5 -20.72 -4.60 9.96
CA SER A 5 -21.04 -3.30 9.32
C SER A 5 -20.07 -2.89 8.21
N LEU A 6 -19.23 -3.81 7.72
CA LEU A 6 -18.25 -3.55 6.65
C LEU A 6 -18.38 -4.51 5.45
N ASP A 7 -19.45 -5.32 5.39
CA ASP A 7 -19.84 -6.02 4.16
C ASP A 7 -20.54 -5.03 3.22
N GLY A 8 -19.81 -4.03 2.75
CA GLY A 8 -20.25 -3.21 1.63
C GLY A 8 -20.23 -4.04 0.34
N GLU A 9 -21.20 -3.82 -0.55
CA GLU A 9 -21.21 -4.38 -1.90
C GLU A 9 -20.06 -3.77 -2.73
N TRP A 10 -18.85 -4.32 -2.56
CA TRP A 10 -17.63 -3.87 -3.23
C TRP A 10 -17.77 -3.87 -4.76
N GLU A 11 -18.53 -4.82 -5.32
CA GLU A 11 -18.77 -4.94 -6.77
C GLU A 11 -19.55 -3.74 -7.35
N GLY A 12 -20.30 -3.01 -6.51
CA GLY A 12 -21.06 -1.83 -6.92
C GLY A 12 -20.35 -0.50 -6.67
N GLN A 13 -19.14 -0.52 -6.11
CA GLN A 13 -18.37 0.70 -5.90
C GLN A 13 -17.75 1.17 -7.22
N PRO A 14 -17.74 2.49 -7.49
CA PRO A 14 -17.01 3.01 -8.62
C PRO A 14 -15.51 2.72 -8.47
N ASP A 15 -14.84 2.40 -9.58
CA ASP A 15 -13.39 2.21 -9.60
C ASP A 15 -12.64 3.47 -9.14
N ASP A 16 -13.22 4.64 -9.45
CA ASP A 16 -12.75 5.95 -9.00
C ASP A 16 -13.76 6.52 -7.98
N PRO A 17 -13.51 6.40 -6.67
CA PRO A 17 -14.40 6.93 -5.65
C PRO A 17 -14.49 8.45 -5.76
N ALA A 18 -15.68 9.02 -5.48
CA ALA A 18 -15.88 10.46 -5.49
C ALA A 18 -14.86 11.15 -4.57
N GLY A 19 -14.10 12.10 -5.14
CA GLY A 19 -12.90 12.69 -4.53
C GLY A 19 -13.13 13.68 -3.39
N ASP A 20 -14.16 13.48 -2.58
CA ASP A 20 -14.22 14.15 -1.28
C ASP A 20 -13.06 13.64 -0.43
N ASP A 21 -12.37 14.58 0.22
CA ASP A 21 -11.24 14.26 1.10
C ASP A 21 -11.69 13.27 2.18
N LEU A 22 -11.13 12.06 2.16
CA LEU A 22 -11.47 11.00 3.09
C LEU A 22 -10.88 11.22 4.50
N GLY A 23 -10.20 12.35 4.74
CA GLY A 23 -9.53 12.66 5.99
C GLY A 23 -8.28 11.81 6.24
N TYR A 24 -7.73 11.17 5.20
CA TYR A 24 -6.44 10.49 5.27
C TYR A 24 -5.33 11.47 4.92
N ASP A 25 -4.33 11.56 5.78
CA ASP A 25 -3.09 12.24 5.46
C ASP A 25 -2.24 11.37 4.55
N LEU A 26 -1.76 11.96 3.45
CA LEU A 26 -0.80 11.30 2.58
C LEU A 26 0.56 11.25 3.27
N ASP A 27 1.15 10.06 3.30
CA ASP A 27 2.49 9.87 3.83
C ASP A 27 3.46 9.60 2.67
N GLU A 28 4.70 10.09 2.80
CA GLU A 28 5.74 9.88 1.80
C GLU A 28 6.54 8.63 2.12
N TRP A 29 6.59 7.70 1.16
CA TRP A 29 7.28 6.43 1.32
C TRP A 29 8.49 6.34 0.39
N GLU A 30 9.64 5.95 0.95
CA GLU A 30 10.83 5.68 0.17
C GLU A 30 10.79 4.24 -0.38
N ARG A 31 11.00 4.10 -1.70
CA ARG A 31 11.13 2.81 -2.37
C ARG A 31 12.58 2.47 -2.62
N ILE A 32 13.03 1.37 -2.05
CA ILE A 32 14.39 0.83 -2.22
C ILE A 32 14.32 -0.50 -2.97
N ARG A 33 15.18 -0.68 -3.97
CA ARG A 33 15.41 -1.98 -4.61
C ARG A 33 16.60 -2.66 -3.93
N ALA A 34 16.34 -3.73 -3.20
CA ALA A 34 17.37 -4.53 -2.56
C ALA A 34 17.70 -5.74 -3.45
N ALA A 35 18.90 -5.75 -4.02
CA ALA A 35 19.43 -6.93 -4.69
C ALA A 35 20.00 -7.89 -3.63
N GLY A 36 19.19 -8.88 -3.22
CA GLY A 36 19.60 -9.94 -2.30
C GLY A 36 20.30 -11.10 -3.01
N VAL A 37 20.97 -11.96 -2.23
CA VAL A 37 21.65 -13.18 -2.75
C VAL A 37 20.66 -14.17 -3.38
N ASP A 38 19.43 -14.24 -2.85
CA ASP A 38 18.40 -15.18 -3.29
C ASP A 38 17.37 -14.58 -4.26
N SER A 39 17.14 -13.26 -4.23
CA SER A 39 16.21 -12.55 -5.14
C SER A 39 16.26 -11.03 -4.96
N ASP A 40 15.96 -10.30 -6.02
CA ASP A 40 15.58 -8.89 -5.95
C ASP A 40 14.31 -8.74 -5.10
N LYS A 41 14.27 -7.71 -4.25
CA LYS A 41 13.07 -7.31 -3.49
C LYS A 41 12.88 -5.80 -3.52
N PHE A 42 11.64 -5.37 -3.34
CA PHE A 42 11.29 -3.98 -3.09
C PHE A 42 10.99 -3.79 -1.60
N LEU A 43 11.61 -2.77 -1.02
CA LEU A 43 11.36 -2.32 0.34
C LEU A 43 10.71 -0.94 0.27
N TYR A 44 9.61 -0.78 0.99
CA TYR A 44 8.91 0.49 1.15
C TYR A 44 9.04 0.91 2.61
N LEU A 45 9.64 2.08 2.83
CA LEU A 45 9.89 2.64 4.15
C LEU A 45 9.04 3.89 4.35
N PRO A 46 8.26 4.00 5.43
CA PRO A 46 7.60 5.25 5.79
C PRO A 46 8.64 6.33 6.11
N GLY A 47 8.32 7.59 5.80
CA GLY A 47 9.16 8.74 6.14
C GLY A 47 9.21 9.04 7.63
N ASP A 48 8.20 8.59 8.38
CA ASP A 48 8.12 8.75 9.83
C ASP A 48 8.96 7.68 10.57
N ASP A 49 9.92 8.12 11.40
CA ASP A 49 10.84 7.24 12.13
C ASP A 49 10.14 6.45 13.24
N ASP A 50 9.05 6.97 13.83
CA ASP A 50 8.29 6.21 14.82
C ASP A 50 7.55 5.04 14.14
N LEU A 51 7.00 5.24 12.93
CA LEU A 51 6.44 4.14 12.13
C LEU A 51 7.49 3.08 11.76
N LEU A 52 8.73 3.49 11.45
CA LEU A 52 9.82 2.56 11.21
C LEU A 52 10.15 1.71 12.45
N ARG A 53 10.14 2.33 13.65
CA ARG A 53 10.35 1.62 14.91
C ARG A 53 9.22 0.65 15.22
N GLU A 54 8.01 0.95 14.78
CA GLU A 54 6.84 0.09 14.86
C GLU A 54 6.78 -0.98 13.77
N GLU A 55 7.87 -1.15 13.00
CA GLU A 55 7.99 -2.15 11.93
C GLU A 55 6.95 -1.98 10.81
N ALA A 56 6.45 -0.76 10.59
CA ALA A 56 5.45 -0.43 9.58
C ALA A 56 6.06 -0.31 8.16
N PHE A 57 7.00 -1.19 7.80
CA PHE A 57 7.59 -1.25 6.46
C PHE A 57 7.04 -2.43 5.65
N VAL A 58 7.12 -2.33 4.32
CA VAL A 58 6.61 -3.38 3.42
C VAL A 58 7.75 -3.97 2.60
N VAL A 59 7.83 -5.31 2.56
CA VAL A 59 8.76 -6.06 1.72
C VAL A 59 7.97 -6.83 0.67
N VAL A 60 8.25 -6.58 -0.61
CA VAL A 60 7.48 -7.16 -1.72
C VAL A 60 8.42 -7.79 -2.74
N ALA A 61 8.03 -8.94 -3.30
CA ALA A 61 8.75 -9.52 -4.42
C ALA A 61 8.45 -8.73 -5.72
N PRO A 62 9.37 -8.66 -6.69
CA PRO A 62 9.16 -7.91 -7.91
C PRO A 62 7.95 -8.38 -8.72
N ALA A 63 7.59 -9.66 -8.62
CA ALA A 63 6.44 -10.24 -9.31
C ALA A 63 5.08 -9.79 -8.75
N ASP A 64 5.05 -9.31 -7.50
CA ASP A 64 3.83 -8.85 -6.82
C ASP A 64 3.61 -7.33 -6.96
N VAL A 65 4.52 -6.63 -7.65
CA VAL A 65 4.40 -5.18 -7.92
C VAL A 65 3.85 -4.99 -9.33
N ALA A 66 2.67 -4.37 -9.42
CA ALA A 66 2.04 -4.01 -10.69
C ALA A 66 2.08 -2.48 -10.90
N ASP A 67 2.41 -2.06 -12.11
CA ASP A 67 2.30 -0.66 -12.52
C ASP A 67 0.87 -0.39 -13.01
N LEU A 68 0.16 0.52 -12.33
CA LEU A 68 -1.23 0.86 -12.65
C LEU A 68 -1.38 1.63 -13.97
N VAL A 69 -0.32 2.27 -14.46
CA VAL A 69 -0.35 2.96 -15.76
C VAL A 69 -0.31 1.94 -16.91
N ASP A 70 0.41 0.84 -16.72
CA ASP A 70 0.50 -0.26 -17.71
C ASP A 70 -0.77 -1.14 -17.70
N ASN A 71 -1.51 -1.17 -16.58
CA ASN A 71 -2.71 -1.98 -16.37
C ASN A 71 -4.02 -1.19 -16.37
N ARG A 72 -4.07 -0.06 -17.09
CA ARG A 72 -5.26 0.79 -17.24
C ARG A 72 -6.29 0.22 -18.23
#